data_AF-A0A943QGN5-F1
#
_entry.id   AF-A0A943QGN5-F1
#
_cell.length_a   1.000
_cell.length_b   1.000
_cell.length_c   1.000
_cell.angle_alpha   90.00
_cell.angle_beta   90.00
_cell.angle_gamma   90.00
#
_symmetry.space_group_name_H-M   'P 1'
#
loop_
_entity.id
_entity.type
_entity.pdbx_description
1 polymer ?
#
loop_
_entity_poly.entity_id
_entity_poly.type
_entity_poly.pdbx_seq_one_letter_code
_entity_poly.pdbx_strand_id
1 'polypeptide(L)'
;MKKSDILTSVGLLLGIVLMIYGMLIGSSLMIFWDLSSVIITVGGSVSALLITYTLEEMKNMGKLFVQAFKENKSSGKDIIVKFTSISKKARREGLLSLEDDLSEMDDPFMKKGLQMVVDGIEPETIREILELEIGEMENRHEKGAGIFLAWGAYAPAFGMLGTLIGLIQMLANLTDVANIASGMGKALITTFYGSLLANIFCNPIASNLKQKSAKEVGEREMILEGILAIQSGVNPRIVEEKLITYLPPKDKLEYLNNSIENGEGVVI
;
A
#
# COMPACT_ATOMS: atom_id res chain seq x y z
N MET A 1 0.90 -2.20 19.19
CA MET A 1 1.67 -3.27 18.53
C MET A 1 1.14 -3.48 17.10
N LYS A 2 1.95 -3.22 16.08
CA LYS A 2 1.59 -3.38 14.65
C LYS A 2 1.39 -4.87 14.35
N LYS A 3 0.21 -5.26 13.88
CA LYS A 3 -0.04 -6.62 13.37
C LYS A 3 0.58 -6.72 11.97
N SER A 4 1.15 -7.88 11.65
CA SER A 4 1.71 -8.18 10.32
C SER A 4 0.58 -8.51 9.35
N ASP A 5 0.71 -8.07 8.10
CA ASP A 5 -0.18 -8.48 7.01
C ASP A 5 0.11 -9.95 6.66
N ILE A 6 -0.63 -10.86 7.30
CA ILE A 6 -0.43 -12.30 7.19
C ILE A 6 -0.74 -12.77 5.76
N LEU A 7 -1.77 -12.20 5.13
CA LEU A 7 -2.20 -12.58 3.77
C LEU A 7 -1.13 -12.30 2.73
N THR A 8 -0.49 -11.12 2.80
CA THR A 8 0.59 -10.75 1.88
C THR A 8 1.79 -11.69 2.02
N SER A 9 2.15 -12.01 3.27
CA SER A 9 3.26 -12.92 3.57
C SER A 9 2.98 -14.35 3.12
N VAL A 10 1.78 -14.86 3.41
CA VAL A 10 1.34 -16.22 3.03
C VAL A 10 1.21 -16.35 1.52
N GLY A 11 0.61 -15.36 0.84
CA GLY A 11 0.44 -15.37 -0.61
C GLY A 11 1.77 -15.42 -1.36
N LEU A 12 2.74 -14.59 -0.95
CA LEU A 12 4.08 -14.58 -1.54
C LEU A 12 4.81 -15.91 -1.29
N LEU A 13 4.75 -16.44 -0.07
CA LEU A 13 5.39 -17.71 0.28
C LEU A 13 4.77 -18.88 -0.48
N LEU A 14 3.44 -18.94 -0.57
CA LEU A 14 2.72 -19.98 -1.30
C LEU A 14 3.03 -19.93 -2.80
N GLY A 15 3.10 -18.74 -3.39
CA GLY A 15 3.52 -18.57 -4.79
C GLY A 15 4.92 -19.12 -5.04
N ILE A 16 5.89 -18.80 -4.17
CA ILE A 16 7.27 -19.31 -4.27
C ILE A 16 7.32 -20.84 -4.10
N VAL A 17 6.60 -21.38 -3.10
CA VAL A 17 6.58 -22.83 -2.82
C VAL A 17 5.99 -23.62 -3.99
N LEU A 18 4.87 -23.16 -4.57
CA LEU A 18 4.27 -23.82 -5.72
C LEU A 18 5.21 -23.81 -6.94
N MET A 19 5.94 -22.71 -7.16
CA MET A 19 6.93 -22.63 -8.23
C MET A 19 8.11 -23.59 -8.01
N ILE A 20 8.68 -23.62 -6.81
CA ILE A 20 9.78 -24.52 -6.47
C ILE A 20 9.34 -25.99 -6.58
N TYR A 21 8.13 -26.30 -6.10
CA TYR A 21 7.56 -27.64 -6.22
C TYR A 21 7.40 -28.05 -7.70
N GLY A 22 6.91 -27.16 -8.56
CA GLY A 22 6.82 -27.39 -9.99
C GLY A 22 8.18 -27.67 -10.65
N MET A 23 9.24 -26.98 -10.24
CA MET A 23 10.60 -27.22 -10.75
C MET A 23 11.15 -28.59 -10.34
N LEU A 24 10.87 -29.02 -9.10
CA LEU A 24 11.38 -30.27 -8.53
C LEU A 24 10.76 -31.52 -9.15
N ILE A 25 9.53 -31.43 -9.68
CA ILE A 25 8.85 -32.57 -10.32
C ILE A 25 9.55 -32.99 -11.62
N GLY A 26 10.27 -32.07 -12.29
CA GLY A 26 10.88 -32.33 -13.60
C GLY A 26 12.40 -32.50 -13.59
N SER A 27 13.12 -31.82 -12.70
CA SER A 27 14.59 -31.83 -12.70
C SER A 27 15.23 -31.23 -11.44
N SER A 28 16.57 -31.18 -11.40
CA SER A 28 17.33 -30.45 -10.38
C SER A 28 17.14 -28.94 -10.51
N LEU A 29 17.02 -28.25 -9.36
CA LEU A 29 16.93 -26.80 -9.28
C LEU A 29 18.15 -26.08 -9.88
N MET A 30 19.32 -26.73 -9.93
CA MET A 30 20.54 -26.11 -10.50
C MET A 30 20.39 -25.73 -11.98
N ILE A 31 19.49 -26.39 -12.72
CA ILE A 31 19.30 -26.09 -14.16
C ILE A 31 18.64 -24.72 -14.36
N PHE A 32 17.89 -24.24 -13.38
CA PHE A 32 17.25 -22.92 -13.42
C PHE A 32 18.17 -21.81 -12.94
N TRP A 33 19.45 -22.10 -12.63
CA TRP A 33 20.42 -21.12 -12.15
C TRP A 33 21.48 -20.81 -13.21
N ASP A 34 21.42 -19.60 -13.78
CA ASP A 34 22.49 -19.05 -14.61
C ASP A 34 22.82 -17.62 -14.19
N LEU A 35 24.10 -17.40 -13.82
CA LEU A 35 24.57 -16.10 -13.36
C LEU A 35 24.47 -15.03 -14.45
N SER A 36 24.68 -15.40 -15.71
CA SER A 36 24.59 -14.45 -16.83
C SER A 36 23.16 -13.94 -16.98
N SER A 37 22.18 -14.84 -16.93
CA SER A 37 20.76 -14.50 -16.98
C SER A 37 20.34 -13.60 -15.81
N VAL A 38 20.82 -13.86 -14.58
CA VAL A 38 20.53 -13.00 -13.41
C VAL A 38 21.06 -11.57 -13.64
N ILE A 39 22.31 -11.44 -14.12
CA ILE A 39 22.92 -10.13 -14.35
C ILE A 39 22.17 -9.35 -15.42
N ILE A 40 21.80 -9.99 -16.53
CA ILE A 40 21.08 -9.32 -17.63
C ILE A 40 19.70 -8.86 -17.15
N THR A 41 18.94 -9.74 -16.51
CA THR A 41 17.55 -9.47 -16.15
C THR A 41 17.44 -8.58 -14.91
N VAL A 42 18.06 -8.97 -13.79
CA VAL A 42 17.97 -8.22 -12.53
C VAL A 42 18.88 -7.00 -12.58
N GLY A 43 20.14 -7.16 -12.97
CA GLY A 43 21.08 -6.04 -13.07
C GLY A 43 20.65 -5.00 -14.12
N GLY A 44 20.16 -5.45 -15.27
CA GLY A 44 19.62 -4.57 -16.31
C GLY A 44 18.37 -3.82 -15.86
N SER A 45 17.40 -4.51 -15.26
CA SER A 45 16.18 -3.86 -14.76
C SER A 45 16.44 -2.87 -13.62
N VAL A 46 17.36 -3.19 -12.70
CA VAL A 46 17.78 -2.25 -11.64
C VAL A 46 18.53 -1.05 -12.25
N SER A 47 19.34 -1.26 -13.29
CA SER A 47 20.00 -0.16 -13.99
C SER A 47 18.98 0.77 -14.65
N ALA A 48 17.90 0.24 -15.23
CA ALA A 48 16.80 1.06 -15.73
C ALA A 48 16.08 1.84 -14.62
N LEU A 49 15.89 1.24 -13.44
CA LEU A 49 15.36 1.98 -12.29
C LEU A 49 16.25 3.15 -11.85
N LEU A 50 17.57 2.95 -11.86
CA LEU A 50 18.54 4.02 -11.52
C LEU A 50 18.55 5.16 -12.54
N ILE A 51 18.11 4.91 -13.77
CA ILE A 51 17.92 5.95 -14.79
C ILE A 51 16.61 6.72 -14.54
N THR A 52 15.55 6.02 -14.13
CA THR A 52 14.20 6.60 -13.96
C THR A 52 14.01 7.33 -12.63
N TYR A 53 14.61 6.83 -11.55
CA TYR A 53 14.38 7.31 -10.19
C TYR A 53 15.63 7.88 -9.54
N THR A 54 15.43 8.83 -8.62
CA THR A 54 16.52 9.41 -7.85
C THR A 54 17.09 8.42 -6.82
N LEU A 55 18.34 8.63 -6.39
CA LEU A 55 18.98 7.81 -5.35
C LEU A 55 18.22 7.83 -4.02
N GLU A 56 17.51 8.90 -3.71
CA GLU A 56 16.72 9.02 -2.48
C GLU A 56 15.47 8.12 -2.54
N GLU A 57 14.74 8.15 -3.65
CA GLU A 57 13.59 7.28 -3.89
C GLU A 57 13.98 5.80 -3.85
N MET A 58 15.11 5.45 -4.47
CA MET A 58 15.63 4.08 -4.47
C MET A 58 16.02 3.59 -3.07
N LYS A 59 16.55 4.46 -2.20
CA LYS A 59 16.82 4.11 -0.79
C LYS A 59 15.54 3.89 -0.01
N ASN A 60 14.46 4.60 -0.34
CA ASN A 60 13.16 4.45 0.30
C ASN A 60 12.41 3.19 -0.16
N MET A 61 12.76 2.61 -1.32
CA MET A 61 12.19 1.35 -1.82
C MET A 61 12.20 0.21 -0.79
N GLY A 62 13.30 0.05 -0.02
CA GLY A 62 13.39 -0.97 1.02
C GLY A 62 12.40 -0.75 2.18
N LYS A 63 12.17 0.51 2.57
CA LYS A 63 11.16 0.86 3.59
C LYS A 63 9.75 0.58 3.08
N LEU A 64 9.48 0.90 1.81
CA LEU A 64 8.19 0.66 1.16
C LEU A 64 7.90 -0.84 1.03
N PHE A 65 8.91 -1.65 0.70
CA PHE A 65 8.80 -3.11 0.71
C PHE A 65 8.35 -3.61 2.09
N VAL A 66 9.01 -3.16 3.17
CA VAL A 66 8.62 -3.54 4.54
C VAL A 66 7.21 -3.04 4.89
N GLN A 67 6.82 -1.85 4.42
CA GLN A 67 5.49 -1.30 4.62
C GLN A 67 4.40 -2.15 3.95
N ALA A 68 4.70 -2.79 2.81
CA ALA A 68 3.77 -3.70 2.14
C ALA A 68 3.39 -4.91 3.02
N PHE A 69 4.21 -5.30 3.99
CA PHE A 69 3.93 -6.39 4.93
C PHE A 69 3.38 -5.93 6.29
N LYS A 70 3.24 -4.61 6.49
CA LYS A 70 2.65 -4.05 7.72
C LYS A 70 1.17 -3.76 7.50
N GLU A 71 0.37 -4.00 8.54
CA GLU A 71 -1.04 -3.64 8.55
C GLU A 71 -1.21 -2.29 9.26
N ASN A 72 -1.93 -1.36 8.63
CA ASN A 72 -2.39 -0.13 9.28
C ASN A 72 -3.62 -0.48 10.12
N LYS A 73 -3.60 -0.03 11.38
CA LYS A 73 -4.50 -0.51 12.42
C LYS A 73 -5.44 0.61 12.89
N SER A 74 -6.09 1.28 11.94
CA SER A 74 -7.18 2.19 12.25
C SER A 74 -8.48 1.45 11.97
N SER A 75 -9.34 1.30 12.98
CA SER A 75 -10.70 0.84 12.72
C SER A 75 -11.57 2.08 12.48
N GLY A 76 -12.27 2.13 11.35
CA GLY A 76 -13.27 3.19 11.13
C GLY A 76 -14.29 3.29 12.28
N LYS A 77 -14.61 2.17 12.94
CA LYS A 77 -15.48 2.14 14.12
C LYS A 77 -14.89 2.95 15.30
N ASP A 78 -13.59 2.80 15.56
CA ASP A 78 -12.90 3.53 16.62
C ASP A 78 -12.87 5.04 16.32
N ILE A 79 -12.71 5.41 15.04
CA ILE A 79 -12.80 6.81 14.59
C ILE A 79 -14.18 7.39 14.91
N ILE A 80 -15.26 6.68 14.58
CA ILE A 80 -16.64 7.15 14.86
C ILE A 80 -16.83 7.39 16.35
N VAL A 81 -16.53 6.39 17.19
CA VAL A 81 -16.70 6.48 18.65
C VAL A 81 -15.92 7.68 19.20
N LYS A 82 -14.69 7.87 18.71
CA LYS A 82 -13.83 8.98 19.13
C LYS A 82 -14.41 10.34 18.72
N PHE A 83 -14.84 10.51 17.47
CA PHE A 83 -15.45 11.75 16.99
C PHE A 83 -16.78 12.06 17.67
N THR A 84 -17.62 11.05 17.93
CA THR A 84 -18.86 11.22 18.69
C THR A 84 -18.59 11.67 20.13
N SER A 85 -17.58 11.09 20.79
CA SER A 85 -17.16 11.50 22.14
C SER A 85 -16.64 12.95 22.16
N ILE A 86 -15.76 13.30 21.23
CA ILE A 86 -15.20 14.64 21.08
C ILE A 86 -16.32 15.66 20.79
N SER A 87 -17.26 15.33 19.90
CA SER A 87 -18.42 16.19 19.59
C SER A 87 -19.32 16.42 20.81
N LYS A 88 -19.59 15.38 21.62
CA LYS A 88 -20.34 15.51 22.88
C LYS A 88 -19.64 16.45 23.86
N LYS A 89 -18.33 16.29 24.05
CA LYS A 89 -17.52 17.13 24.95
C LYS A 89 -17.46 18.59 24.46
N ALA A 90 -17.10 18.79 23.19
CA ALA A 90 -17.06 20.09 22.53
C ALA A 90 -18.37 20.88 22.67
N ARG A 91 -19.52 20.20 22.58
CA ARG A 91 -20.82 20.84 22.72
C ARG A 91 -21.19 21.19 24.16
N ARG A 92 -20.74 20.40 25.14
CA ARG A 92 -21.04 20.60 26.58
C ARG A 92 -20.11 21.62 27.22
N GLU A 93 -18.83 21.55 26.88
CA GLU A 93 -17.74 22.26 27.56
C GLU A 93 -17.08 23.33 26.67
N GLY A 94 -17.48 23.41 25.40
CA GLY A 94 -16.89 24.32 24.39
C GLY A 94 -15.68 23.71 23.68
N LEU A 95 -15.27 24.31 22.56
CA LEU A 95 -14.16 23.79 21.74
C LEU A 95 -12.81 23.82 22.47
N LEU A 96 -12.59 24.81 23.35
CA LEU A 96 -11.37 24.93 24.17
C LEU A 96 -11.15 23.74 25.10
N SER A 97 -12.22 23.03 25.49
CA SER A 97 -12.11 21.82 26.33
C SER A 97 -11.36 20.66 25.65
N LEU A 98 -11.13 20.76 24.34
CA LEU A 98 -10.42 19.74 23.57
C LEU A 98 -8.90 19.85 23.71
N GLU A 99 -8.35 20.96 24.20
CA GLU A 99 -6.88 21.16 24.30
C GLU A 99 -6.17 20.03 25.07
N ASP A 100 -6.75 19.61 26.19
CA ASP A 100 -6.21 18.53 27.02
C ASP A 100 -6.15 17.21 26.25
N ASP A 101 -7.20 16.89 25.47
CA ASP A 101 -7.32 15.64 24.71
C ASP A 101 -6.40 15.62 23.49
N LEU A 102 -6.02 16.78 22.93
CA LEU A 102 -5.09 16.88 21.81
C LEU A 102 -3.67 16.46 22.19
N SER A 103 -3.31 16.64 23.46
CA SER A 103 -1.97 16.27 23.95
C SER A 103 -1.77 14.74 23.93
N GLU A 104 -2.81 13.98 24.24
CA GLU A 104 -2.81 12.50 24.32
C GLU A 104 -3.11 11.82 22.98
N MET A 105 -3.35 12.59 21.91
CA MET A 105 -3.76 12.05 20.63
C MET A 105 -2.59 11.51 19.80
N ASP A 106 -2.61 10.20 19.51
CA ASP A 106 -1.54 9.52 18.75
C ASP A 106 -1.44 9.90 17.27
N ASP A 107 -2.59 10.17 16.61
CA ASP A 107 -2.63 10.42 15.17
C ASP A 107 -2.33 11.89 14.84
N PRO A 108 -1.23 12.21 14.12
CA PRO A 108 -0.84 13.59 13.87
C PRO A 108 -1.83 14.38 13.02
N PHE A 109 -2.51 13.74 12.07
CA PHE A 109 -3.45 14.39 11.16
C PHE A 109 -4.71 14.82 11.93
N MET A 110 -5.28 13.91 12.72
CA MET A 110 -6.43 14.19 13.58
C MET A 110 -6.09 15.28 14.61
N LYS A 111 -4.91 15.21 15.23
CA LYS A 111 -4.42 16.22 16.18
C LYS A 111 -4.31 17.60 15.53
N LYS A 112 -3.68 17.67 14.35
CA LYS A 112 -3.53 18.92 13.59
C LYS A 112 -4.88 19.53 13.25
N GLY A 113 -5.82 18.73 12.71
CA GLY A 113 -7.13 19.22 12.31
C GLY A 113 -7.97 19.72 13.49
N LEU A 114 -7.98 19.00 14.61
CA LEU A 114 -8.69 19.47 15.81
C LEU A 114 -8.02 20.68 16.47
N GLN A 115 -6.69 20.80 16.42
CA GLN A 115 -5.99 22.00 16.86
C GLN A 115 -6.48 23.23 16.07
N MET A 116 -6.59 23.12 14.75
CA MET A 116 -7.11 24.21 13.91
C MET A 116 -8.55 24.62 14.27
N VAL A 117 -9.37 23.66 14.73
CA VAL A 117 -10.72 23.94 15.24
C VAL A 117 -10.67 24.71 16.56
N VAL A 118 -9.77 24.34 17.48
CA VAL A 118 -9.56 25.07 18.74
C VAL A 118 -9.05 26.48 18.48
N ASP A 119 -8.15 26.64 17.52
CA ASP A 119 -7.58 27.93 17.10
C ASP A 119 -8.62 28.84 16.39
N GLY A 120 -9.83 28.33 16.13
CA GLY A 120 -10.93 29.10 15.55
C GLY A 120 -10.78 29.38 14.05
N ILE A 121 -10.03 28.55 13.32
CA ILE A 121 -9.86 28.68 11.87
C ILE A 121 -11.19 28.39 11.16
N GLU A 122 -11.44 29.11 10.06
CA GLU A 122 -12.64 28.93 9.24
C GLU A 122 -12.70 27.52 8.61
N PRO A 123 -13.89 26.92 8.48
CA PRO A 123 -14.03 25.52 8.05
C PRO A 123 -13.53 25.29 6.62
N GLU A 124 -13.69 26.27 5.72
CA GLU A 124 -13.17 26.17 4.36
C GLU A 124 -11.64 26.11 4.34
N THR A 125 -10.96 26.92 5.15
CA THR A 125 -9.49 26.87 5.27
C THR A 125 -9.02 25.56 5.90
N ILE A 126 -9.75 25.02 6.88
CA ILE A 126 -9.46 23.69 7.44
C ILE A 126 -9.57 22.62 6.36
N ARG A 127 -10.66 22.66 5.57
CA ARG A 127 -10.90 21.75 4.46
C ARG A 127 -9.77 21.81 3.45
N GLU A 128 -9.44 22.99 2.95
CA GLU A 128 -8.38 23.19 1.95
C GLU A 128 -7.03 22.62 2.43
N ILE A 129 -6.64 22.90 3.67
CA ILE A 129 -5.35 22.45 4.23
C ILE A 129 -5.31 20.93 4.37
N LEU A 130 -6.39 20.32 4.87
CA LEU A 130 -6.45 18.89 5.12
C LEU A 130 -6.63 18.09 3.82
N GLU A 131 -7.43 18.58 2.86
CA GLU A 131 -7.55 17.98 1.52
C GLU A 131 -6.21 18.03 0.78
N LEU A 132 -5.47 19.14 0.87
CA LEU A 132 -4.12 19.24 0.31
C LEU A 132 -3.17 18.21 0.95
N GLU A 133 -3.25 18.04 2.27
CA GLU A 133 -2.41 17.06 2.98
C GLU A 133 -2.76 15.61 2.59
N ILE A 134 -4.04 15.30 2.40
CA ILE A 134 -4.51 14.01 1.87
C ILE A 134 -3.95 13.80 0.46
N GLY A 135 -4.08 14.78 -0.44
CA GLY A 135 -3.59 14.70 -1.81
C GLY A 135 -2.08 14.51 -1.90
N GLU A 136 -1.30 15.23 -1.08
CA GLU A 136 0.16 15.07 -1.04
C GLU A 136 0.58 13.72 -0.42
N MET A 137 -0.19 13.19 0.53
CA MET A 137 0.01 11.85 1.06
C MET A 137 -0.24 10.78 -0.02
N GLU A 138 -1.34 10.90 -0.76
CA GLU A 138 -1.67 9.99 -1.86
C GLU A 138 -0.61 10.03 -2.96
N ASN A 139 -0.20 11.22 -3.41
CA ASN A 139 0.85 11.41 -4.42
C ASN A 139 2.19 10.76 -3.97
N ARG A 140 2.55 10.91 -2.68
CA ARG A 140 3.75 10.26 -2.12
C ARG A 140 3.64 8.74 -2.14
N HIS A 141 2.47 8.19 -1.81
CA HIS A 141 2.23 6.74 -1.88
C HIS A 141 2.23 6.22 -3.32
N GLU A 142 1.64 6.97 -4.25
CA GLU A 142 1.63 6.63 -5.67
C GLU A 142 3.04 6.56 -6.25
N LYS A 143 3.88 7.58 -5.98
CA LYS A 143 5.30 7.56 -6.36
C LYS A 143 6.03 6.34 -5.80
N GLY A 144 5.79 6.01 -4.53
CA GLY A 144 6.38 4.84 -3.89
C GLY A 144 5.96 3.51 -4.52
N ALA A 145 4.67 3.34 -4.81
CA ALA A 145 4.17 2.15 -5.50
C ALA A 145 4.64 2.10 -6.97
N GLY A 146 4.83 3.28 -7.59
CA GLY A 146 5.32 3.45 -8.95
C GLY A 146 6.68 2.80 -9.20
N ILE A 147 7.59 2.83 -8.23
CA ILE A 147 8.92 2.20 -8.33
C ILE A 147 8.79 0.69 -8.60
N PHE A 148 7.92 0.01 -7.86
CA PHE A 148 7.69 -1.43 -8.04
C PHE A 148 6.96 -1.72 -9.36
N LEU A 149 6.03 -0.87 -9.77
CA LEU A 149 5.33 -1.02 -11.05
C LEU A 149 6.29 -0.85 -12.24
N ALA A 150 7.18 0.15 -12.19
CA ALA A 150 8.24 0.34 -13.18
C ALA A 150 9.20 -0.86 -13.20
N TRP A 151 9.59 -1.37 -12.03
CA TRP A 151 10.45 -2.54 -11.96
C TRP A 151 9.78 -3.79 -12.56
N GLY A 152 8.47 -3.96 -12.31
CA GLY A 152 7.65 -5.02 -12.88
C GLY A 152 7.49 -4.92 -14.40
N ALA A 153 7.62 -3.72 -14.98
CA ALA A 153 7.66 -3.52 -16.43
C ALA A 153 9.06 -3.76 -17.02
N TYR A 154 10.12 -3.32 -16.33
CA TYR A 154 11.50 -3.46 -16.80
C TYR A 154 12.01 -4.90 -16.70
N ALA A 155 11.66 -5.65 -15.65
CA ALA A 155 12.19 -7.01 -15.47
C ALA A 155 11.85 -7.97 -16.64
N PRO A 156 10.61 -8.05 -17.15
CA PRO A 156 10.29 -8.85 -18.32
C PRO A 156 10.91 -8.29 -19.60
N ALA A 157 11.00 -6.95 -19.73
CA ALA A 157 11.63 -6.32 -20.89
C ALA A 157 13.12 -6.69 -21.01
N PHE A 158 13.88 -6.64 -19.91
CA PHE A 158 15.26 -7.13 -19.88
C PHE A 158 15.34 -8.65 -20.00
N GLY A 159 14.33 -9.39 -19.55
CA GLY A 159 14.17 -10.82 -19.84
C GLY A 159 14.13 -11.11 -21.34
N MET A 160 13.33 -10.34 -22.10
CA MET A 160 13.26 -10.44 -23.56
C MET A 160 14.56 -10.02 -24.25
N LEU A 161 15.25 -8.99 -23.76
CA LEU A 161 16.60 -8.63 -24.26
C LEU A 161 17.60 -9.78 -24.04
N GLY A 162 17.53 -10.44 -22.88
CA GLY A 162 18.30 -11.64 -22.59
C GLY A 162 18.03 -12.78 -23.57
N THR A 163 16.77 -12.96 -23.98
CA THR A 163 16.38 -13.93 -25.01
C THR A 163 17.03 -13.63 -26.34
N LEU A 164 17.04 -12.36 -26.76
CA LEU A 164 17.72 -11.94 -27.98
C LEU A 164 19.23 -12.20 -27.89
N ILE A 165 19.87 -11.91 -26.75
CA ILE A 165 21.30 -12.18 -26.54
C ILE A 165 21.58 -13.69 -26.65
N GLY A 166 20.76 -14.53 -25.99
CA GLY A 166 20.93 -15.98 -26.03
C GLY A 166 20.75 -16.56 -27.43
N LEU A 167 19.75 -16.07 -28.18
CA LEU A 167 19.52 -16.44 -29.58
C LEU A 167 20.68 -16.02 -30.50
N ILE A 168 21.22 -14.81 -30.33
CA ILE A 168 22.38 -14.35 -31.10
C ILE A 168 23.60 -15.24 -30.82
N GLN A 169 23.86 -15.58 -29.55
CA GLN A 169 24.96 -16.48 -29.17
C GLN A 169 24.78 -17.89 -29.75
N MET A 170 23.55 -18.39 -29.75
CA MET A 170 23.21 -19.69 -30.32
C MET A 170 23.47 -19.72 -31.84
N LEU A 171 23.04 -18.67 -32.56
CA LEU A 171 23.21 -18.58 -34.02
C LEU A 171 24.66 -18.31 -34.43
N ALA A 172 25.48 -17.73 -33.55
CA ALA A 172 26.88 -17.43 -33.84
C ALA A 172 27.74 -18.68 -34.03
N ASN A 173 27.40 -19.81 -33.39
CA ASN A 173 28.14 -21.08 -33.51
C ASN A 173 27.19 -22.27 -33.56
N LEU A 174 26.62 -22.51 -34.75
CA LEU A 174 25.69 -23.63 -35.00
C LEU A 174 26.36 -25.01 -35.10
N THR A 175 27.69 -25.05 -35.12
CA THR A 175 28.46 -26.30 -35.25
C THR A 175 28.72 -26.99 -33.91
N ASP A 176 28.58 -26.27 -32.80
CA ASP A 176 28.81 -26.80 -31.45
C ASP A 176 27.50 -26.91 -30.67
N VAL A 177 27.05 -28.16 -30.49
CA VAL A 177 25.82 -28.51 -29.78
C VAL A 177 25.83 -28.00 -28.33
N ALA A 178 26.99 -27.94 -27.68
CA ALA A 178 27.10 -27.44 -26.31
C ALA A 178 26.83 -25.93 -26.22
N ASN A 179 27.36 -25.17 -27.19
CA ASN A 179 27.10 -23.73 -27.29
C ASN A 179 25.65 -23.42 -27.65
N ILE A 180 25.02 -24.23 -28.51
CA ILE A 180 23.60 -24.12 -28.82
C ILE A 180 22.76 -24.31 -27.55
N ALA A 181 23.02 -25.38 -26.81
CA ALA A 181 22.29 -25.69 -25.57
C ALA A 181 22.47 -24.58 -24.51
N SER A 182 23.68 -24.05 -24.37
CA SER A 182 23.97 -22.93 -23.46
C SER A 182 23.24 -21.64 -23.85
N GLY A 183 23.27 -21.26 -25.14
CA GLY A 183 22.58 -20.06 -25.64
C GLY A 183 21.06 -20.14 -25.49
N MET A 184 20.48 -21.31 -25.81
CA MET A 184 19.05 -21.58 -25.61
C MET A 184 18.67 -21.54 -24.12
N GLY A 185 19.49 -22.14 -23.25
CA GLY A 185 19.28 -22.13 -21.80
C GLY A 185 19.24 -20.71 -21.24
N LYS A 186 20.22 -19.87 -21.60
CA LYS A 186 20.24 -18.45 -21.19
C LYS A 186 18.96 -17.72 -21.59
N ALA A 187 18.51 -17.90 -22.84
CA ALA A 187 17.34 -17.23 -23.38
C ALA A 187 16.04 -17.59 -22.63
N LEU A 188 15.90 -18.86 -22.26
CA LEU A 188 14.74 -19.33 -21.48
C LEU A 188 14.82 -18.84 -20.02
N ILE A 189 15.99 -18.91 -19.40
CA ILE A 189 16.20 -18.51 -18.00
C ILE A 189 16.03 -17.00 -17.81
N THR A 190 16.48 -16.15 -18.75
CA THR A 190 16.25 -14.69 -18.67
C THR A 190 14.78 -14.33 -18.73
N THR A 191 14.02 -14.98 -19.62
CA THR A 191 12.56 -14.79 -19.72
C THR A 191 11.88 -15.25 -18.43
N PHE A 192 12.31 -16.40 -17.91
CA PHE A 192 11.80 -16.97 -16.67
C PHE A 192 12.01 -16.01 -15.48
N TYR A 193 13.23 -15.52 -15.26
CA TYR A 193 13.51 -14.58 -14.16
C TYR A 193 12.77 -13.26 -14.31
N GLY A 194 12.64 -12.74 -15.53
CA GLY A 194 11.94 -11.48 -15.77
C GLY A 194 10.46 -11.58 -15.40
N SER A 195 9.81 -12.66 -15.84
CA SER A 195 8.41 -12.94 -15.52
C SER A 195 8.21 -13.24 -14.03
N LEU A 196 9.11 -14.01 -13.42
CA LEU A 196 9.06 -14.35 -11.99
C LEU A 196 9.14 -13.09 -11.12
N LEU A 197 10.13 -12.23 -11.38
CA LEU A 197 10.33 -11.00 -10.62
C LEU A 197 9.12 -10.06 -10.74
N ALA A 198 8.61 -9.89 -11.97
CA ALA A 198 7.47 -9.01 -12.22
C ALA A 198 6.19 -9.51 -11.55
N ASN A 199 5.86 -10.78 -11.71
CA ASN A 199 4.53 -11.29 -11.37
C ASN A 199 4.41 -11.84 -9.96
N ILE A 200 5.51 -12.30 -9.34
CA ILE A 200 5.48 -12.76 -7.94
C ILE A 200 5.79 -11.61 -6.97
N PHE A 201 6.69 -10.70 -7.35
CA PHE A 201 7.18 -9.68 -6.43
C PHE A 201 6.66 -8.28 -6.79
N CYS A 202 7.08 -7.73 -7.92
CA CYS A 202 6.91 -6.31 -8.20
C CYS A 202 5.44 -5.88 -8.34
N ASN A 203 4.69 -6.52 -9.23
CA ASN A 203 3.30 -6.14 -9.52
C ASN A 203 2.37 -6.36 -8.31
N PRO A 204 2.41 -7.51 -7.60
CA PRO A 204 1.57 -7.70 -6.42
C PRO A 204 1.88 -6.70 -5.30
N ILE A 205 3.15 -6.37 -5.06
CA ILE A 205 3.55 -5.39 -4.05
C ILE A 205 3.07 -3.99 -4.42
N ALA A 206 3.23 -3.59 -5.68
CA ALA A 206 2.72 -2.31 -6.17
C ALA A 206 1.20 -2.20 -5.96
N SER A 207 0.45 -3.22 -6.36
CA SER A 207 -1.01 -3.27 -6.18
C SER A 207 -1.44 -3.30 -4.71
N ASN A 208 -0.68 -3.97 -3.84
CA ASN A 208 -0.93 -3.99 -2.40
C ASN A 208 -0.76 -2.59 -1.79
N LEU A 209 0.36 -1.92 -2.09
CA LEU A 209 0.62 -0.56 -1.61
C LEU A 209 -0.46 0.43 -2.08
N LYS A 210 -0.91 0.33 -3.34
CA LYS A 210 -2.02 1.14 -3.86
C LYS A 210 -3.33 0.89 -3.10
N GLN A 211 -3.67 -0.37 -2.83
CA GLN A 211 -4.87 -0.70 -2.04
C GLN A 211 -4.78 -0.18 -0.60
N LYS A 212 -3.59 -0.22 0.02
CA LYS A 212 -3.37 0.36 1.35
C LYS A 212 -3.51 1.88 1.34
N SER A 213 -2.97 2.55 0.31
CA SER A 213 -3.14 3.99 0.13
C SER A 213 -4.61 4.37 0.00
N ALA A 214 -5.38 3.66 -0.83
CA ALA A 214 -6.80 3.94 -1.00
C ALA A 214 -7.60 3.80 0.30
N LYS A 215 -7.27 2.80 1.13
CA LYS A 215 -7.87 2.65 2.47
C LYS A 215 -7.49 3.81 3.39
N GLU A 216 -6.21 4.19 3.42
CA GLU A 216 -5.74 5.31 4.24
C GLU A 216 -6.37 6.64 3.79
N VAL A 217 -6.52 6.90 2.49
CA VAL A 217 -7.23 8.08 1.97
C VAL A 217 -8.66 8.11 2.49
N GLY A 218 -9.42 7.02 2.38
CA GLY A 218 -10.78 6.96 2.91
C GLY A 218 -10.87 7.19 4.42
N GLU A 219 -9.90 6.69 5.21
CA GLU A 219 -9.81 6.99 6.64
C GLU A 219 -9.52 8.47 6.91
N ARG A 220 -8.65 9.12 6.12
CA ARG A 220 -8.36 10.56 6.28
C ARG A 220 -9.54 11.43 5.88
N GLU A 221 -10.26 11.09 4.82
CA GLU A 221 -11.49 11.77 4.42
C GLU A 221 -12.57 11.67 5.50
N MET A 222 -12.71 10.49 6.11
CA MET A 222 -13.60 10.28 7.25
C MET A 222 -13.22 11.16 8.45
N ILE A 223 -11.92 11.24 8.78
CA ILE A 223 -11.40 12.10 9.85
C ILE A 223 -11.66 13.59 9.54
N LEU A 224 -11.42 14.02 8.29
CA LEU A 224 -11.69 15.37 7.80
C LEU A 224 -13.16 15.76 8.01
N GLU A 225 -14.10 14.93 7.55
CA GLU A 225 -15.53 15.23 7.72
C GLU A 225 -15.94 15.24 9.20
N GLY A 226 -15.29 14.42 10.04
CA GLY A 226 -15.47 14.48 11.50
C GLY A 226 -15.01 15.80 12.10
N ILE A 227 -13.85 16.30 11.70
CA ILE A 227 -13.29 17.59 12.17
C ILE A 227 -14.22 18.74 11.78
N LEU A 228 -14.66 18.78 10.52
CA LEU A 228 -15.56 19.82 10.02
C LEU A 228 -16.92 19.79 10.73
N ALA A 229 -17.43 18.60 11.03
CA ALA A 229 -18.69 18.46 11.75
C ALA A 229 -18.61 18.96 13.20
N ILE A 230 -17.48 18.76 13.88
CA ILE A 230 -17.22 19.34 15.21
C ILE A 230 -17.15 20.87 15.11
N GLN A 231 -16.40 21.39 14.13
CA GLN A 231 -16.24 22.83 13.92
C GLN A 231 -17.59 23.51 13.70
N SER A 232 -18.46 22.89 12.90
CA SER A 232 -19.80 23.41 12.59
C SER A 232 -20.81 23.23 13.73
N GLY A 233 -20.42 22.65 14.87
CA GLY A 233 -21.29 22.46 16.03
C GLY A 233 -22.47 21.51 15.77
N VAL A 234 -22.32 20.58 14.82
CA VAL A 234 -23.37 19.63 14.44
C VAL A 234 -23.70 18.71 15.61
N ASN A 235 -24.96 18.26 15.71
CA ASN A 235 -25.37 17.33 16.75
C ASN A 235 -24.52 16.03 16.67
N PRO A 236 -23.94 15.54 17.78
CA PRO A 236 -23.15 14.30 17.78
C PRO A 236 -23.81 13.12 17.06
N ARG A 237 -25.14 13.01 17.10
CA ARG A 237 -25.89 11.98 16.35
C ARG A 237 -25.76 12.11 14.84
N ILE A 238 -25.79 13.33 14.32
CA ILE A 238 -25.63 13.60 12.89
C ILE A 238 -24.16 13.38 12.47
N VAL A 239 -23.21 13.69 13.35
CA VAL A 239 -21.79 13.36 13.13
C VAL A 239 -21.62 11.85 12.96
N GLU A 240 -22.20 11.08 13.88
CA GLU A 240 -22.19 9.61 13.82
C GLU A 240 -22.83 9.08 12.54
N GLU A 241 -24.05 9.52 12.19
CA GLU A 241 -24.72 9.11 10.95
C GLU A 241 -23.89 9.39 9.69
N LYS A 242 -23.22 10.54 9.64
CA LYS A 242 -22.35 10.92 8.53
C LYS A 242 -21.11 10.03 8.46
N LEU A 243 -20.43 9.82 9.58
CA LEU A 243 -19.21 9.01 9.62
C LEU A 243 -19.48 7.52 9.36
N ILE A 244 -20.63 6.98 9.78
CA ILE A 244 -21.04 5.60 9.48
C ILE A 244 -21.11 5.33 7.96
N THR A 245 -21.34 6.36 7.13
CA THR A 245 -21.40 6.17 5.66
C THR A 245 -20.06 5.77 5.03
N TYR A 246 -18.94 6.03 5.72
CA TYR A 246 -17.60 5.61 5.29
C TYR A 246 -17.31 4.13 5.59
N LEU A 247 -18.12 3.48 6.44
CA LEU A 247 -17.91 2.07 6.76
C LEU A 247 -18.43 1.16 5.63
N PRO A 248 -17.74 0.04 5.37
CA PRO A 248 -18.28 -1.03 4.54
C PRO A 248 -19.66 -1.49 5.05
N PRO A 249 -20.60 -1.91 4.17
CA PRO A 249 -21.97 -2.29 4.59
C PRO A 249 -22.02 -3.32 5.72
N LYS A 250 -21.09 -4.28 5.73
CA LYS A 250 -20.99 -5.29 6.79
C LYS A 250 -20.61 -4.66 8.13
N ASP A 251 -19.60 -3.80 8.14
CA ASP A 251 -19.11 -3.14 9.36
C ASP A 251 -20.12 -2.13 9.90
N LYS A 252 -20.86 -1.48 9.01
CA LYS A 252 -21.99 -0.61 9.35
C LYS A 252 -23.11 -1.37 10.06
N LEU A 253 -23.54 -2.52 9.54
CA LEU A 253 -24.56 -3.35 10.18
C LEU A 253 -24.11 -3.84 11.57
N GLU A 254 -22.86 -4.27 11.68
CA GLU A 254 -22.29 -4.72 12.94
C GLU A 254 -22.21 -3.57 13.97
N TYR A 255 -21.79 -2.38 13.54
CA TYR A 255 -21.78 -1.19 14.39
C TYR A 255 -23.20 -0.85 14.89
N LEU A 256 -24.18 -0.80 13.98
CA LEU A 256 -25.57 -0.48 14.33
C LEU A 256 -26.17 -1.51 15.29
N ASN A 257 -25.93 -2.80 15.07
CA ASN A 257 -26.41 -3.87 15.96
C ASN A 257 -25.81 -3.72 17.37
N ASN A 258 -24.51 -3.46 17.48
CA ASN A 258 -23.85 -3.24 18.77
C ASN A 258 -24.38 -1.98 19.48
N SER A 259 -24.67 -0.91 18.74
CA SER A 259 -25.28 0.30 19.30
C SER A 259 -26.68 0.04 19.84
N ILE A 260 -27.49 -0.76 19.12
CA ILE A 260 -28.84 -1.17 19.55
C ILE A 260 -28.77 -2.05 20.82
N GLU A 261 -27.85 -3.01 20.88
CA GLU A 261 -27.66 -3.87 22.06
C GLU A 261 -27.20 -3.10 23.30
N ASN A 262 -26.40 -2.04 23.13
CA ASN A 262 -25.95 -1.18 24.23
C ASN A 262 -26.96 -0.11 24.66
N GLY A 263 -28.16 -0.06 24.06
CA GLY A 263 -29.19 0.94 24.38
C GLY A 263 -28.86 2.36 23.93
N GLU A 264 -27.83 2.54 23.10
CA GLU A 264 -27.45 3.83 22.49
C GLU A 264 -27.99 3.96 21.04
N GLY A 265 -28.51 2.87 20.46
CA GLY A 265 -28.96 2.77 19.07
C GLY A 265 -30.44 3.04 18.85
N VAL A 266 -30.74 3.59 17.67
CA VAL A 266 -32.09 3.85 17.15
C VAL A 266 -32.75 2.53 16.71
N VAL A 267 -33.98 2.31 17.17
CA VAL A 267 -34.95 1.41 16.50
C VAL A 267 -35.34 2.10 15.20
N ILE A 268 -35.01 1.48 14.06
CA ILE A 268 -35.54 1.91 12.75
C ILE A 268 -37.04 1.64 12.73
#